data_AF-A0A3C7VV42-F1
#
_entry.id   AF-A0A3C7VV42-F1
#
_cell.length_a   1.000
_cell.length_b   1.000
_cell.length_c   1.000
_cell.angle_alpha   90.00
_cell.angle_beta   90.00
_cell.angle_gamma   90.00
#
_symmetry.space_group_name_H-M   'P 1'
#
loop_
_entity.id
_entity.type
_entity.pdbx_description
1 polymer ?
#
loop_
_entity_poly.entity_id
_entity_poly.type
_entity_poly.pdbx_seq_one_letter_code
_entity_poly.pdbx_strand_id
1 'polypeptide(L)'
;GTADAFTLFELFEGQLEKHQGQLVRAAVALAKAWRTERSLRQLEALLAVADRDTSLVISGNGDVIEPEHDLIAIGSGGSYAQAAALALLDN
;
A
#
# COMPACT_ATOMS: atom_id res chain seq x y z
N GLY A 1 14.59 6.46 -2.47
CA GLY A 1 13.85 6.78 -1.25
C GLY A 1 12.62 7.61 -1.57
N THR A 2 12.68 8.93 -1.41
CA THR A 2 11.51 9.82 -1.55
C THR A 2 10.99 9.93 -2.99
N ALA A 3 11.87 9.94 -4.00
CA ALA A 3 11.49 9.98 -5.41
C ALA A 3 10.68 8.75 -5.85
N ASP A 4 11.00 7.59 -5.27
CA ASP A 4 10.31 6.33 -5.53
C ASP A 4 8.88 6.34 -4.96
N ALA A 5 8.71 6.96 -3.78
CA ALA A 5 7.40 7.12 -3.16
C ALA A 5 6.47 8.03 -3.98
N PHE A 6 6.97 9.17 -4.49
CA PHE A 6 6.19 10.05 -5.36
C PHE A 6 5.75 9.35 -6.65
N THR A 7 6.66 8.60 -7.27
CA THR A 7 6.34 7.82 -8.48
C THR A 7 5.19 6.83 -8.21
N LEU A 8 5.23 6.12 -7.07
CA LEU A 8 4.19 5.17 -6.72
C LEU A 8 2.84 5.86 -6.41
N PHE A 9 2.85 7.04 -5.80
CA PHE A 9 1.63 7.83 -5.60
C PHE A 9 0.99 8.26 -6.91
N GLU A 10 1.76 8.86 -7.83
CA GLU A 10 1.26 9.29 -9.14
C GLU A 10 0.69 8.10 -9.95
N LEU A 11 1.41 6.96 -9.93
CA LEU A 11 0.93 5.74 -10.57
C LEU A 11 -0.36 5.22 -9.94
N PHE A 12 -0.46 5.24 -8.61
CA PHE A 12 -1.65 4.80 -7.89
C PHE A 12 -2.85 5.71 -8.17
N GLU A 13 -2.68 7.03 -8.11
CA GLU A 13 -3.73 8.01 -8.44
C GLU A 13 -4.24 7.79 -9.86
N GLY A 14 -3.34 7.59 -10.83
CA GLY A 14 -3.73 7.27 -12.20
C GLY A 14 -4.49 5.94 -12.32
N GLN A 15 -4.21 4.93 -11.48
CA GLN A 15 -5.02 3.71 -11.43
C GLN A 15 -6.37 3.96 -10.75
N LEU A 16 -6.42 4.77 -9.71
CA LEU A 16 -7.64 5.09 -8.97
C LEU A 16 -8.64 5.82 -9.85
N GLU A 17 -8.19 6.81 -10.63
CA GLU A 17 -9.01 7.51 -11.63
C GLU A 17 -9.56 6.55 -12.70
N LYS A 18 -8.69 5.72 -13.29
CA LYS A 18 -9.09 4.73 -14.31
C LYS A 18 -10.15 3.75 -13.82
N HIS A 19 -10.13 3.42 -12.53
CA HIS A 19 -11.05 2.49 -11.90
C HIS A 19 -12.17 3.20 -11.12
N GLN A 20 -12.41 4.49 -11.37
CA GLN A 20 -13.51 5.27 -10.79
C GLN A 20 -13.52 5.22 -9.24
N GLY A 21 -12.34 5.34 -8.63
CA GLY A 21 -12.20 5.34 -7.17
C GLY A 21 -12.25 3.96 -6.52
N GLN A 22 -12.34 2.86 -7.28
CA GLN A 22 -12.37 1.51 -6.69
C GLN A 22 -10.98 1.10 -6.18
N LEU A 23 -10.72 1.34 -4.89
CA LEU A 23 -9.42 1.16 -4.22
C LEU A 23 -8.81 -0.21 -4.49
N VAL A 24 -9.55 -1.29 -4.23
CA VAL A 24 -9.07 -2.68 -4.42
C VAL A 24 -8.67 -2.95 -5.87
N ARG A 25 -9.45 -2.45 -6.85
CA ARG A 25 -9.13 -2.64 -8.27
C ARG A 25 -7.89 -1.87 -8.68
N ALA A 26 -7.77 -0.61 -8.23
CA ALA A 26 -6.61 0.21 -8.47
C ALA A 26 -5.34 -0.40 -7.86
N ALA A 27 -5.43 -0.92 -6.63
CA ALA A 27 -4.34 -1.61 -5.93
C ALA A 27 -3.85 -2.84 -6.69
N VAL A 28 -4.77 -3.70 -7.14
CA VAL A 28 -4.43 -4.89 -7.94
C VAL A 28 -3.82 -4.51 -9.29
N ALA A 29 -4.30 -3.44 -9.93
CA ALA A 29 -3.74 -2.96 -11.19
C ALA A 29 -2.30 -2.41 -11.01
N LEU A 30 -2.07 -1.63 -9.96
CA LEU A 30 -0.72 -1.15 -9.61
C LEU A 30 0.21 -2.32 -9.28
N ALA A 31 -0.21 -3.27 -8.44
CA ALA A 31 0.60 -4.41 -8.06
C ALA A 31 1.06 -5.23 -9.28
N LYS A 32 0.17 -5.42 -10.27
CA LYS A 32 0.52 -6.04 -11.55
C LYS A 32 1.56 -5.22 -12.31
N ALA A 33 1.34 -3.91 -12.49
CA ALA A 33 2.28 -3.04 -13.18
C ALA A 33 3.65 -3.05 -12.49
N TRP A 34 3.68 -2.89 -11.17
CA TRP A 34 4.90 -2.85 -10.35
C TRP A 34 5.73 -4.13 -10.50
N ARG A 35 5.09 -5.30 -10.47
CA ARG A 35 5.76 -6.59 -10.70
C ARG A 35 6.30 -6.73 -12.13
N THR A 36 5.59 -6.21 -13.13
CA THR A 36 5.93 -6.43 -14.55
C THR A 36 6.93 -5.43 -15.10
N GLU A 37 6.90 -4.18 -14.65
CA GLU A 37 7.75 -3.12 -15.19
C GLU A 37 9.16 -3.14 -14.59
N ARG A 38 10.17 -3.15 -15.47
CA ARG A 38 11.58 -3.27 -15.06
C ARG A 38 12.05 -2.11 -14.20
N SER A 39 11.56 -0.90 -14.46
CA SER A 39 11.84 0.31 -13.68
C SER A 39 11.29 0.21 -12.27
N LEU A 40 10.05 -0.28 -12.12
CA LEU A 40 9.35 -0.32 -10.83
C LEU A 40 9.86 -1.45 -9.92
N ARG A 41 10.29 -2.59 -10.48
CA ARG A 41 10.81 -3.72 -9.67
C ARG A 41 12.05 -3.41 -8.83
N GLN A 42 12.76 -2.30 -9.12
CA GLN A 42 13.96 -1.91 -8.37
C GLN A 42 13.61 -1.13 -7.09
N LEU A 43 12.34 -0.77 -6.90
CA LEU A 43 11.88 -0.01 -5.76
C LEU A 43 11.77 -0.91 -4.53
N GLU A 44 12.59 -0.65 -3.51
CA GLU A 44 12.51 -1.27 -2.19
C GLU A 44 11.51 -0.50 -1.31
N ALA A 45 10.23 -0.53 -1.68
CA ALA A 45 9.17 0.21 -0.99
C ALA A 45 7.91 -0.65 -0.75
N LEU A 46 7.16 -0.26 0.26
CA LEU A 46 5.78 -0.69 0.51
C LEU A 46 4.88 0.54 0.39
N LEU A 47 3.71 0.37 -0.22
CA LEU A 47 2.71 1.42 -0.36
C LEU A 47 1.46 1.04 0.44
N ALA A 48 1.12 1.83 1.45
CA ALA A 48 -0.14 1.71 2.19
C ALA A 48 -1.19 2.63 1.55
N VAL A 49 -2.38 2.10 1.27
CA VAL A 49 -3.52 2.84 0.72
C VAL A 49 -4.77 2.47 1.50
N ALA A 50 -5.68 3.43 1.69
CA ALA A 50 -6.93 3.19 2.41
C ALA A 50 -8.04 4.11 1.93
N ASP A 51 -9.28 3.66 2.02
CA ASP A 51 -10.49 4.46 1.95
C ASP A 51 -11.34 4.29 3.22
N ARG A 52 -12.65 4.55 3.15
CA ARG A 52 -13.55 4.45 4.31
C ARG A 52 -13.81 3.02 4.75
N ASP A 53 -13.69 2.07 3.83
CA ASP A 53 -14.17 0.71 3.99
C ASP A 53 -13.05 -0.32 3.87
N THR A 54 -11.87 0.08 3.38
CA THR A 54 -10.78 -0.86 3.08
C THR A 54 -9.40 -0.23 3.29
N SER A 55 -8.49 -1.00 3.89
CA SER A 55 -7.07 -0.67 4.03
C SER A 55 -6.23 -1.74 3.36
N LEU A 56 -5.21 -1.36 2.59
CA LEU A 56 -4.36 -2.29 1.83
C LEU A 56 -2.89 -1.89 1.89
N VAL A 57 -2.02 -2.90 1.86
CA VAL A 57 -0.58 -2.76 1.64
C VAL A 57 -0.22 -3.39 0.30
N ILE A 58 0.51 -2.66 -0.53
CA ILE A 58 0.97 -3.08 -1.85
C ILE A 58 2.50 -3.18 -1.85
N SER A 59 3.03 -4.27 -2.41
CA SER A 59 4.48 -4.52 -2.51
C SER A 59 4.97 -4.58 -3.97
N GLY A 60 6.28 -4.34 -4.17
CA GLY A 60 6.94 -4.51 -5.47
C GLY A 60 6.95 -5.94 -6.03
N ASN A 61 6.65 -6.94 -5.20
CA ASN A 61 6.46 -8.32 -5.64
C ASN A 61 5.10 -8.55 -6.31
N GLY A 62 4.21 -7.55 -6.26
CA GLY A 62 2.85 -7.61 -6.76
C GLY A 62 1.85 -8.18 -5.75
N ASP A 63 2.18 -8.15 -4.47
CA ASP A 63 1.26 -8.55 -3.40
C ASP A 63 0.31 -7.39 -3.08
N VAL A 64 -0.95 -7.73 -2.80
CA VAL A 64 -1.96 -6.82 -2.24
C VAL A 64 -2.49 -7.50 -0.99
N ILE A 65 -2.25 -6.90 0.16
CA ILE A 65 -2.49 -7.50 1.46
C ILE A 65 -3.43 -6.60 2.24
N GLU A 66 -4.54 -7.17 2.71
CA GLU A 66 -5.41 -6.53 3.69
C GLU A 66 -4.83 -6.80 5.09
N PRO A 67 -4.60 -5.76 5.91
CA PRO A 67 -4.03 -5.91 7.24
C PRO A 67 -5.03 -6.54 8.20
N GLU A 68 -4.53 -7.31 9.16
CA GLU A 68 -5.37 -7.77 10.27
C GLU A 68 -5.78 -6.58 11.15
N HIS A 69 -7.02 -6.62 11.66
CA HIS A 69 -7.59 -5.57 12.54
C HIS A 69 -7.66 -4.17 11.89
N ASP A 70 -7.68 -4.09 10.56
CA ASP A 70 -7.67 -2.83 9.79
C ASP A 70 -6.48 -1.92 10.14
N LEU A 71 -5.39 -2.50 10.67
CA LEU A 71 -4.27 -1.75 11.21
C LEU A 71 -3.00 -1.90 10.35
N ILE A 72 -2.58 -0.81 9.71
CA ILE A 72 -1.34 -0.78 8.94
C ILE A 72 -0.22 -0.12 9.73
N ALA A 73 0.92 -0.81 9.85
CA ALA A 73 2.16 -0.23 10.31
C ALA A 73 3.32 -0.63 9.37
N ILE A 74 4.08 0.36 8.90
CA ILE A 74 5.20 0.16 7.97
C ILE A 74 6.46 0.88 8.45
N GLY A 75 7.61 0.47 7.92
CA GLY A 75 8.93 1.04 8.26
C GLY A 75 9.57 0.44 9.52
N SER A 76 10.74 0.94 9.90
CA SER A 76 11.53 0.39 11.02
C SER A 76 10.85 0.49 12.39
N GLY A 77 9.92 1.43 12.54
CA GLY A 77 9.10 1.60 13.74
C GLY A 77 7.78 0.81 13.73
N GLY A 78 7.47 0.09 12.64
CA GLY A 78 6.15 -0.49 12.40
C GLY A 78 5.66 -1.41 13.52
N SER A 79 6.50 -2.34 13.99
CA SER A 79 6.11 -3.27 15.06
C SER A 79 5.80 -2.57 16.39
N TYR A 80 6.53 -1.48 16.72
CA TYR A 80 6.27 -0.71 17.95
C TYR A 80 4.94 0.04 17.85
N ALA A 81 4.68 0.68 16.70
CA ALA A 81 3.43 1.38 16.44
C ALA A 81 2.23 0.42 16.44
N GLN A 82 2.39 -0.76 15.83
CA GLN A 82 1.39 -1.81 15.80
C GLN A 82 1.05 -2.30 17.20
N ALA A 83 2.05 -2.59 18.04
CA ALA A 83 1.83 -3.03 19.40
C ALA A 83 1.08 -1.98 20.24
N ALA A 84 1.45 -0.69 20.12
CA ALA A 84 0.79 0.39 20.83
C ALA A 84 -0.66 0.58 20.37
N ALA A 85 -0.92 0.49 19.06
CA ALA A 85 -2.25 0.68 18.52
C ALA A 85 -3.19 -0.51 18.79
N LEU A 86 -2.69 -1.74 18.75
CA LEU A 86 -3.46 -2.92 19.20
C LEU A 86 -3.86 -2.78 20.67
N ALA A 87 -2.93 -2.37 21.54
CA ALA A 87 -3.26 -2.12 22.94
C ALA A 87 -4.32 -1.05 23.16
N LEU A 88 -4.46 -0.07 22.25
CA LEU A 88 -5.52 0.93 22.28
C LEU A 88 -6.85 0.42 21.75
N LEU A 89 -6.84 -0.49 20.77
CA LEU A 89 -8.06 -1.10 20.21
C LEU A 89 -8.68 -2.14 21.15
N ASP A 90 -7.85 -2.83 21.93
CA ASP A 90 -8.28 -3.84 22.91
C ASP A 90 -8.81 -3.24 24.23
N ASN A 91 -8.72 -1.91 24.42
CA ASN A 91 -9.25 -1.18 25.59
C ASN A 91 -10.64 -0.61 25.35
#